data_AF-A0A180FRS4-F1
#
_entry.id   AF-A0A180FRS4-F1
#
_cell.length_a   1.000
_cell.length_b   1.000
_cell.length_c   1.000
_cell.angle_alpha   90.00
_cell.angle_beta   90.00
_cell.angle_gamma   90.00
#
_symmetry.space_group_name_H-M   'P 1'
#
loop_
_entity.id
_entity.type
_entity.pdbx_description
1 polymer ?
#
loop_
_entity_poly.entity_id
_entity_poly.type
_entity_poly.pdbx_seq_one_letter_code
_entity_poly.pdbx_strand_id
1 'polypeptide(L)'
;MGCSSLASVTIPNSITRIEKGAFSACSNLQDIELEWDNPNRGTVDTDAFSGVPLSCRVHIPKGSEERYGYSWDLKAVWQGFLIVSDRYIYTVSAEASDSTVGHVTGGRDNIILYTTITLTADAAEGYHFEKWTDRRDDSIPLPAVNPYTFVVTEDVDVQAVFAKNSYTLSVSAGANGSAAGSGVGLYKDYIKATATAYEGYYFVKWTDAKGDSVSANNPYEFPLIRDTELRAVFKEGYRSRVTVTASATKGGNAYGGGEYDNGGMVRLDASADLGYYFTGWTHDGVRVSTETMYVFSLTEGGSYSYTAGFARYITETGNGLPAADLEVRAYYADGALHLVNLAGSVVLVSTIGGRQVLQFKAGDGEYPAALPIGVYILSAIRQLKSVTIEVAAIKFVVKE
;
A
#
# COMPACT_ATOMS: atom_id res chain seq x y z
N MET A 1 -25.35 57.16 -24.37
CA MET A 1 -26.68 57.25 -23.72
C MET A 1 -27.73 56.63 -24.66
N GLY A 2 -28.59 55.76 -24.16
CA GLY A 2 -29.69 55.15 -24.93
C GLY A 2 -29.33 53.93 -25.77
N CYS A 3 -28.28 53.19 -25.42
CA CYS A 3 -27.87 51.99 -26.16
C CYS A 3 -28.81 50.82 -25.86
N SER A 4 -30.02 50.86 -26.43
CA SER A 4 -31.07 49.87 -26.17
C SER A 4 -30.77 48.47 -26.71
N SER A 5 -29.66 48.25 -27.43
CA SER A 5 -29.23 46.92 -27.86
C SER A 5 -28.06 46.36 -27.04
N LEU A 6 -27.48 47.16 -26.13
CA LEU A 6 -26.35 46.75 -25.33
C LEU A 6 -26.82 45.79 -24.23
N ALA A 7 -26.45 44.51 -24.35
CA ALA A 7 -26.82 43.47 -23.38
C ALA A 7 -25.78 43.33 -22.26
N SER A 8 -24.50 43.54 -22.55
CA SER A 8 -23.43 43.47 -21.56
C SER A 8 -22.36 44.55 -21.78
N VAL A 9 -21.65 44.92 -20.72
CA VAL A 9 -20.49 45.81 -20.78
C VAL A 9 -19.38 45.31 -19.87
N THR A 10 -18.14 45.38 -20.34
CA THR A 10 -16.95 45.18 -19.49
C THR A 10 -16.36 46.53 -19.13
N ILE A 11 -16.07 46.72 -17.84
CA ILE A 11 -15.38 47.90 -17.29
C ILE A 11 -13.97 47.44 -16.90
N PRO A 12 -12.96 47.72 -17.73
CA PRO A 12 -11.60 47.26 -17.48
C PRO A 12 -10.95 47.93 -16.29
N ASN A 13 -9.88 47.30 -15.81
CA ASN A 13 -9.09 47.78 -14.68
C ASN A 13 -8.37 49.11 -14.89
N SER A 14 -8.26 49.56 -16.15
CA SER A 14 -7.66 50.84 -16.55
C SER A 14 -8.63 52.03 -16.48
N ILE A 15 -9.94 51.78 -16.42
CA ILE A 15 -10.94 52.84 -16.31
C ILE A 15 -11.02 53.31 -14.87
N THR A 16 -10.72 54.59 -14.64
CA THR A 16 -10.74 55.22 -13.31
C THR A 16 -11.94 56.12 -13.10
N ARG A 17 -12.71 56.41 -14.15
CA ARG A 17 -13.93 57.23 -14.06
C ARG A 17 -14.98 56.81 -15.09
N ILE A 18 -16.21 56.67 -14.62
CA ILE A 18 -17.42 56.52 -15.45
C ILE A 18 -18.18 57.83 -15.38
N GLU A 19 -18.19 58.57 -16.48
CA GLU A 19 -18.76 59.91 -16.55
C GLU A 19 -20.30 59.91 -16.47
N LYS A 20 -20.85 61.09 -16.15
CA LYS A 20 -22.28 61.32 -16.03
C LYS A 20 -23.02 60.84 -17.29
N GLY A 21 -23.99 59.95 -17.11
CA GLY A 21 -24.85 59.44 -18.17
C GLY A 21 -24.21 58.50 -19.18
N ALA A 22 -23.00 57.99 -18.94
CA ALA A 22 -22.27 57.10 -19.85
C ALA A 22 -23.13 55.92 -20.36
N PHE A 23 -23.86 55.27 -19.44
CA PHE A 23 -24.76 54.14 -19.69
C PHE A 23 -26.24 54.47 -19.43
N SER A 24 -26.57 55.76 -19.34
CA SER A 24 -27.95 56.16 -19.06
C SER A 24 -28.89 55.72 -20.21
N ALA A 25 -30.09 55.24 -19.84
CA ALA A 25 -31.13 54.69 -20.69
C ALA A 25 -30.73 53.44 -21.51
N CYS A 26 -29.69 52.70 -21.10
CA CYS A 26 -29.37 51.38 -21.65
C CYS A 26 -30.36 50.32 -21.11
N SER A 27 -31.59 50.35 -21.61
CA SER A 27 -32.73 49.59 -21.06
C SER A 27 -32.65 48.07 -21.20
N ASN A 28 -31.76 47.56 -22.06
CA ASN A 28 -31.55 46.11 -22.25
C ASN A 28 -30.23 45.61 -21.65
N LEU A 29 -29.52 46.45 -20.88
CA LEU A 29 -28.28 46.03 -20.22
C LEU A 29 -28.61 45.04 -19.09
N GLN A 30 -28.08 43.83 -19.22
CA GLN A 30 -28.30 42.70 -18.31
C GLN A 30 -27.06 42.37 -17.47
N ASP A 31 -25.86 42.60 -18.01
CA ASP A 31 -24.61 42.22 -17.33
C ASP A 31 -23.59 43.36 -17.36
N ILE A 32 -22.99 43.64 -16.21
CA ILE A 32 -21.82 44.51 -16.06
C ILE A 32 -20.67 43.65 -15.54
N GLU A 33 -19.62 43.49 -16.34
CA GLU A 33 -18.40 42.77 -15.98
C GLU A 33 -17.37 43.80 -15.44
N LEU A 34 -17.13 43.79 -14.14
CA LEU A 34 -16.12 44.62 -13.49
C LEU A 34 -14.80 43.87 -13.39
N GLU A 35 -13.74 44.43 -13.95
CA GLU A 35 -12.39 43.96 -13.63
C GLU A 35 -11.87 44.57 -12.32
N TRP A 36 -12.59 45.53 -11.74
CA TRP A 36 -12.20 46.25 -10.53
C TRP A 36 -12.19 45.33 -9.30
N ASP A 37 -11.04 45.20 -8.67
CA ASP A 37 -10.85 44.41 -7.44
C ASP A 37 -11.41 45.08 -6.18
N ASN A 38 -11.81 46.35 -6.24
CA ASN A 38 -12.39 47.11 -5.13
C ASN A 38 -13.49 48.06 -5.65
N PRO A 39 -14.63 48.23 -4.95
CA PRO A 39 -15.70 49.13 -5.39
C PRO A 39 -15.27 50.59 -5.53
N ASN A 40 -14.23 51.02 -4.80
CA ASN A 40 -13.70 52.37 -4.82
C ASN A 40 -12.55 52.58 -5.83
N ARG A 41 -12.29 51.60 -6.71
CA ARG A 41 -11.20 51.67 -7.69
C ARG A 41 -11.34 52.83 -8.67
N GLY A 42 -12.56 53.20 -9.00
CA GLY A 42 -12.86 54.35 -9.86
C GLY A 42 -14.05 55.14 -9.34
N THR A 43 -14.22 56.34 -9.90
CA THR A 43 -15.37 57.20 -9.61
C THR A 43 -16.50 56.93 -10.59
N VAL A 44 -17.70 56.71 -10.08
CA VAL A 44 -18.93 56.64 -10.90
C VAL A 44 -19.71 57.92 -10.67
N ASP A 45 -19.80 58.76 -11.69
CA ASP A 45 -20.53 60.02 -11.60
C ASP A 45 -22.05 59.76 -11.53
N THR A 46 -22.78 60.71 -10.96
CA THR A 46 -24.26 60.70 -10.88
C THR A 46 -24.90 60.37 -12.22
N ASP A 47 -26.00 59.61 -12.20
CA ASP A 47 -26.78 59.19 -13.36
C ASP A 47 -26.04 58.34 -14.41
N ALA A 48 -24.81 57.89 -14.15
CA ALA A 48 -24.04 57.04 -15.08
C ALA A 48 -24.84 55.84 -15.59
N PHE A 49 -25.66 55.21 -14.74
CA PHE A 49 -26.51 54.06 -15.06
C PHE A 49 -28.01 54.35 -14.90
N SER A 50 -28.43 55.62 -14.97
CA SER A 50 -29.85 55.98 -14.84
C SER A 50 -30.69 55.32 -15.92
N GLY A 51 -31.81 54.67 -15.56
CA GLY A 51 -32.66 53.95 -16.53
C GLY A 51 -32.14 52.59 -17.00
N VAL A 52 -31.06 52.07 -16.40
CA VAL A 52 -30.67 50.65 -16.52
C VAL A 52 -31.58 49.80 -15.61
N PRO A 53 -32.04 48.61 -16.04
CA PRO A 53 -32.86 47.75 -15.20
C PRO A 53 -32.16 47.33 -13.90
N LEU A 54 -32.87 47.37 -12.77
CA LEU A 54 -32.35 46.85 -11.49
C LEU A 54 -32.10 45.33 -11.49
N SER A 55 -32.62 44.62 -12.51
CA SER A 55 -32.29 43.21 -12.76
C SER A 55 -30.91 43.01 -13.38
N CYS A 56 -30.22 44.07 -13.78
CA CYS A 56 -28.84 44.01 -14.25
C CYS A 56 -27.96 43.40 -13.16
N ARG A 57 -27.11 42.46 -13.57
CA ARG A 57 -26.20 41.71 -12.71
C ARG A 57 -24.78 42.27 -12.84
N VAL A 58 -24.12 42.44 -11.71
CA VAL A 58 -22.72 42.86 -11.66
C VAL A 58 -21.85 41.64 -11.34
N HIS A 59 -20.96 41.30 -12.26
CA HIS A 59 -19.91 40.29 -12.09
C HIS A 59 -18.64 41.01 -11.66
N ILE A 60 -18.04 40.59 -10.56
CA ILE A 60 -16.81 41.20 -10.02
C ILE A 60 -15.58 40.34 -10.43
N PRO A 61 -14.37 40.55 -9.88
CA PRO A 61 -13.26 39.58 -9.95
C PRO A 61 -13.21 38.58 -8.78
N LYS A 62 -12.77 37.33 -9.02
CA LYS A 62 -12.67 36.27 -7.97
C LYS A 62 -11.77 36.75 -6.84
N GLY A 63 -12.18 36.56 -5.58
CA GLY A 63 -11.43 37.01 -4.41
C GLY A 63 -11.60 38.51 -4.08
N SER A 64 -12.56 39.19 -4.70
CA SER A 64 -12.95 40.57 -4.36
C SER A 64 -14.27 40.69 -3.60
N GLU A 65 -14.95 39.57 -3.36
CA GLU A 65 -16.31 39.48 -2.85
C GLU A 65 -16.47 40.24 -1.53
N GLU A 66 -15.58 40.00 -0.56
CA GLU A 66 -15.58 40.69 0.73
C GLU A 66 -15.41 42.21 0.59
N ARG A 67 -14.56 42.67 -0.34
CA ARG A 67 -14.33 44.11 -0.59
C ARG A 67 -15.54 44.80 -1.19
N TYR A 68 -16.38 44.05 -1.91
CA TYR A 68 -17.68 44.51 -2.40
C TYR A 68 -18.81 44.33 -1.38
N GLY A 69 -18.52 43.84 -0.17
CA GLY A 69 -19.51 43.60 0.89
C GLY A 69 -20.35 42.34 0.67
N TYR A 70 -19.93 41.44 -0.21
CA TYR A 70 -20.57 40.15 -0.42
C TYR A 70 -20.21 39.23 0.75
N SER A 71 -21.21 38.76 1.48
CA SER A 71 -21.06 37.89 2.65
C SER A 71 -22.18 36.84 2.70
N TRP A 72 -22.10 35.90 3.64
CA TRP A 72 -22.91 34.68 3.69
C TRP A 72 -24.44 34.90 3.74
N ASP A 73 -24.90 36.09 4.14
CA ASP A 73 -26.32 36.46 4.25
C ASP A 73 -26.72 37.74 3.48
N LEU A 74 -25.75 38.45 2.87
CA LEU A 74 -25.99 39.75 2.24
C LEU A 74 -25.84 39.71 0.72
N LYS A 75 -26.92 40.12 0.05
CA LYS A 75 -26.88 40.50 -1.36
C LYS A 75 -26.14 41.84 -1.49
N ALA A 76 -24.85 41.78 -1.83
CA ALA A 76 -24.09 42.97 -2.11
C ALA A 76 -24.63 43.68 -3.37
N VAL A 77 -24.54 45.01 -3.36
CA VAL A 77 -24.91 45.83 -4.50
C VAL A 77 -23.77 46.75 -4.90
N TRP A 78 -23.60 46.97 -6.19
CA TRP A 78 -22.72 47.98 -6.73
C TRP A 78 -23.54 48.94 -7.59
N GLN A 79 -23.54 50.23 -7.23
CA GLN A 79 -24.37 51.25 -7.87
C GLN A 79 -25.87 50.90 -7.92
N GLY A 80 -26.36 50.15 -6.92
CA GLY A 80 -27.76 49.71 -6.82
C GLY A 80 -28.08 48.42 -7.58
N PHE A 81 -27.14 47.86 -8.35
CA PHE A 81 -27.29 46.59 -9.05
C PHE A 81 -26.83 45.40 -8.20
N LEU A 82 -27.49 44.26 -8.35
CA LEU A 82 -27.15 43.05 -7.61
C LEU A 82 -25.79 42.51 -8.08
N ILE A 83 -24.86 42.33 -7.14
CA ILE A 83 -23.63 41.59 -7.39
C ILE A 83 -23.97 40.11 -7.37
N VAL A 84 -23.52 39.40 -8.41
CA VAL A 84 -23.69 37.94 -8.52
C VAL A 84 -22.32 37.26 -8.46
N SER A 85 -22.24 36.19 -7.67
CA SER A 85 -21.07 35.32 -7.55
C SER A 85 -21.23 34.03 -8.37
N ASP A 86 -22.27 33.94 -9.20
CA ASP A 86 -22.69 32.73 -9.91
C ASP A 86 -21.69 32.26 -10.99
N ARG A 87 -20.63 33.03 -11.23
CA ARG A 87 -19.50 32.66 -12.11
C ARG A 87 -18.25 32.19 -11.35
N TYR A 88 -18.18 32.31 -10.02
CA TYR A 88 -17.07 31.76 -9.26
C TYR A 88 -17.36 30.34 -8.85
N ILE A 89 -16.89 29.47 -9.70
CA ILE A 89 -16.80 28.05 -9.45
C ILE A 89 -15.57 27.85 -8.54
N TYR A 90 -15.85 27.52 -7.28
CA TYR A 90 -14.85 26.95 -6.40
C TYR A 90 -14.84 25.43 -6.55
N THR A 91 -13.67 24.84 -6.33
CA THR A 91 -13.50 23.39 -6.27
C THR A 91 -13.22 22.97 -4.85
N VAL A 92 -13.92 21.92 -4.42
CA VAL A 92 -13.59 21.16 -3.21
C VAL A 92 -13.18 19.76 -3.66
N SER A 93 -11.87 19.50 -3.68
CA SER A 93 -11.30 18.17 -3.88
C SER A 93 -11.04 17.51 -2.53
N ALA A 94 -11.42 16.24 -2.43
CA ALA A 94 -11.24 15.46 -1.22
C ALA A 94 -10.98 13.99 -1.57
N GLU A 95 -9.88 13.43 -1.07
CA GLU A 95 -9.49 12.04 -1.33
C GLU A 95 -9.01 11.34 -0.05
N ALA A 96 -8.93 10.01 -0.08
CA ALA A 96 -8.24 9.27 0.98
C ALA A 96 -6.72 9.36 0.75
N SER A 97 -5.93 9.48 1.83
CA SER A 97 -4.46 9.46 1.75
C SER A 97 -3.93 8.16 1.11
N ASP A 98 -4.68 7.07 1.26
CA ASP A 98 -4.49 5.81 0.55
C ASP A 98 -5.88 5.19 0.27
N SER A 99 -6.19 4.98 -1.00
CA SER A 99 -7.48 4.43 -1.44
C SER A 99 -7.78 2.99 -0.96
N THR A 100 -6.77 2.29 -0.43
CA THR A 100 -6.94 0.93 0.12
C THR A 100 -7.40 0.93 1.58
N VAL A 101 -7.26 2.04 2.30
CA VAL A 101 -7.57 2.15 3.74
C VAL A 101 -8.84 2.92 4.05
N GLY A 102 -9.43 3.55 3.04
CA GLY A 102 -10.70 4.26 3.17
C GLY A 102 -11.09 4.97 1.88
N HIS A 103 -12.25 5.61 1.92
CA HIS A 103 -12.84 6.34 0.81
C HIS A 103 -13.44 7.66 1.29
N VAL A 104 -13.42 8.68 0.45
CA VAL A 104 -13.96 10.01 0.75
C VAL A 104 -15.06 10.37 -0.23
N THR A 105 -16.14 10.96 0.28
CA THR A 105 -17.23 11.52 -0.52
C THR A 105 -17.49 12.98 -0.16
N GLY A 106 -18.17 13.69 -1.06
CA GLY A 106 -18.65 15.06 -0.80
C GLY A 106 -17.91 16.15 -1.57
N GLY A 107 -16.73 15.83 -2.13
CA GLY A 107 -16.01 16.72 -3.04
C GLY A 107 -16.82 17.02 -4.31
N ARG A 108 -16.76 18.26 -4.78
CA ARG A 108 -17.49 18.75 -5.96
C ARG A 108 -16.73 19.89 -6.63
N ASP A 109 -16.93 20.00 -7.94
CA ASP A 109 -16.58 21.17 -8.74
C ASP A 109 -17.80 22.09 -8.91
N ASN A 110 -17.57 23.30 -9.40
CA ASN A 110 -18.62 24.28 -9.70
C ASN A 110 -19.45 24.69 -8.48
N ILE A 111 -18.80 24.85 -7.32
CA ILE A 111 -19.45 25.26 -6.09
C ILE A 111 -19.54 26.77 -6.01
N ILE A 112 -20.75 27.28 -5.76
CA ILE A 112 -21.01 28.70 -5.54
C ILE A 112 -20.39 29.10 -4.19
N LEU A 113 -19.75 30.28 -4.13
CA LEU A 113 -19.24 30.88 -2.89
C LEU A 113 -20.30 30.84 -1.77
N TYR A 114 -19.87 30.53 -0.56
CA TYR A 114 -20.68 30.36 0.64
C TYR A 114 -21.67 29.17 0.64
N THR A 115 -21.58 28.28 -0.34
CA THR A 115 -22.27 26.98 -0.26
C THR A 115 -21.68 26.18 0.90
N THR A 116 -22.55 25.54 1.69
CA THR A 116 -22.12 24.58 2.70
C THR A 116 -21.86 23.22 2.05
N ILE A 117 -20.68 22.65 2.28
CA ILE A 117 -20.28 21.33 1.81
C ILE A 117 -20.01 20.43 3.02
N THR A 118 -20.34 19.15 2.87
CA THR A 118 -20.04 18.11 3.83
C THR A 118 -19.18 17.04 3.17
N LEU A 119 -17.98 16.83 3.70
CA LEU A 119 -17.10 15.73 3.37
C LEU A 119 -17.30 14.59 4.36
N THR A 120 -17.32 13.34 3.86
CA THR A 120 -17.42 12.15 4.70
C THR A 120 -16.30 11.19 4.35
N ALA A 121 -15.56 10.75 5.36
CA ALA A 121 -14.55 9.70 5.25
C ALA A 121 -15.14 8.38 5.75
N ASP A 122 -15.09 7.34 4.93
CA ASP A 122 -15.51 5.98 5.30
C ASP A 122 -14.26 5.09 5.37
N ALA A 123 -14.01 4.50 6.53
CA ALA A 123 -12.79 3.72 6.77
C ALA A 123 -12.99 2.28 6.29
N ALA A 124 -11.95 1.71 5.68
CA ALA A 124 -11.94 0.29 5.34
C ALA A 124 -11.87 -0.58 6.61
N GLU A 125 -12.13 -1.88 6.45
CA GLU A 125 -12.07 -2.84 7.56
C GLU A 125 -10.72 -2.80 8.28
N GLY A 126 -10.76 -2.63 9.62
CA GLY A 126 -9.57 -2.59 10.46
C GLY A 126 -8.86 -1.24 10.50
N TYR A 127 -9.46 -0.20 9.94
CA TYR A 127 -9.01 1.19 10.02
C TYR A 127 -10.07 2.09 10.66
N HIS A 128 -9.66 3.28 11.07
CA HIS A 128 -10.53 4.37 11.49
C HIS A 128 -10.03 5.69 10.91
N PHE A 129 -10.95 6.63 10.74
CA PHE A 129 -10.60 8.01 10.40
C PHE A 129 -9.79 8.63 11.53
N GLU A 130 -8.61 9.19 11.20
CA GLU A 130 -7.75 9.88 12.16
C GLU A 130 -7.95 11.40 12.09
N LYS A 131 -7.81 11.99 10.89
CA LYS A 131 -7.92 13.44 10.68
C LYS A 131 -8.06 13.80 9.20
N TRP A 132 -8.44 15.05 8.93
CA TRP A 132 -8.26 15.69 7.63
C TRP A 132 -6.92 16.45 7.60
N THR A 133 -6.26 16.54 6.45
CA THR A 133 -5.13 17.47 6.22
C THR A 133 -5.32 18.23 4.91
N ASP A 134 -4.83 19.48 4.86
CA ASP A 134 -4.82 20.27 3.62
C ASP A 134 -3.62 19.83 2.77
N ARG A 135 -3.88 19.44 1.52
CA ARG A 135 -2.84 18.88 0.64
C ARG A 135 -1.87 19.93 0.11
N ARG A 136 -2.21 21.21 0.23
CA ARG A 136 -1.34 22.33 -0.13
C ARG A 136 -0.39 22.67 1.01
N ASP A 137 -0.82 22.45 2.25
CA ASP A 137 -0.04 22.70 3.45
C ASP A 137 -0.56 21.88 4.65
N ASP A 138 0.08 20.75 4.92
CA ASP A 138 -0.26 19.85 6.04
C ASP A 138 -0.11 20.50 7.43
N SER A 139 0.49 21.69 7.53
CA SER A 139 0.57 22.45 8.79
C SER A 139 -0.73 23.18 9.14
N ILE A 140 -1.65 23.34 8.18
CA ILE A 140 -2.96 23.94 8.41
C ILE A 140 -3.80 22.97 9.24
N PRO A 141 -4.16 23.33 10.48
CA PRO A 141 -4.96 22.46 11.32
C PRO A 141 -6.39 22.39 10.78
N LEU A 142 -6.82 21.20 10.36
CA LEU A 142 -8.21 20.92 10.01
C LEU A 142 -8.95 20.20 11.15
N PRO A 143 -10.28 20.33 11.24
CA PRO A 143 -11.06 19.65 12.25
C PRO A 143 -10.88 18.13 12.21
N ALA A 144 -10.60 17.51 13.36
CA ALA A 144 -10.59 16.04 13.50
C ALA A 144 -12.01 15.49 13.68
N VAL A 145 -12.96 15.96 12.86
CA VAL A 145 -14.36 15.53 12.88
C VAL A 145 -14.74 14.91 11.55
N ASN A 146 -15.55 13.87 11.62
CA ASN A 146 -16.08 13.17 10.45
C ASN A 146 -17.55 12.84 10.74
N PRO A 147 -18.52 13.37 9.96
CA PRO A 147 -18.34 14.17 8.74
C PRO A 147 -17.79 15.59 9.00
N TYR A 148 -17.05 16.13 8.04
CA TYR A 148 -16.50 17.49 8.07
C TYR A 148 -17.36 18.44 7.22
N THR A 149 -18.05 19.37 7.89
CA THR A 149 -18.92 20.35 7.23
C THR A 149 -18.34 21.75 7.36
N PHE A 150 -18.29 22.49 6.24
CA PHE A 150 -17.77 23.86 6.19
C PHE A 150 -18.45 24.69 5.09
N VAL A 151 -18.29 26.00 5.17
CA VAL A 151 -18.74 26.97 4.18
C VAL A 151 -17.61 27.25 3.21
N VAL A 152 -17.85 27.12 1.91
CA VAL A 152 -16.82 27.34 0.88
C VAL A 152 -16.54 28.83 0.73
N THR A 153 -15.31 29.24 1.04
CA THR A 153 -14.82 30.62 0.88
C THR A 153 -13.67 30.73 -0.12
N GLU A 154 -13.04 29.60 -0.42
CA GLU A 154 -11.92 29.46 -1.34
C GLU A 154 -11.87 28.04 -1.91
N ASP A 155 -10.92 27.78 -2.82
CA ASP A 155 -10.68 26.42 -3.30
C ASP A 155 -10.10 25.59 -2.15
N VAL A 156 -10.60 24.36 -1.98
CA VAL A 156 -10.22 23.45 -0.90
C VAL A 156 -9.70 22.15 -1.51
N ASP A 157 -8.51 21.73 -1.10
CA ASP A 157 -7.93 20.44 -1.48
C ASP A 157 -7.44 19.71 -0.23
N VAL A 158 -8.17 18.68 0.18
CA VAL A 158 -7.93 17.97 1.45
C VAL A 158 -7.81 16.47 1.26
N GLN A 159 -7.14 15.81 2.20
CA GLN A 159 -7.11 14.36 2.29
C GLN A 159 -7.64 13.87 3.65
N ALA A 160 -8.35 12.75 3.65
CA ALA A 160 -8.65 11.99 4.86
C ALA A 160 -7.50 11.04 5.17
N VAL A 161 -6.95 11.16 6.37
CA VAL A 161 -5.94 10.26 6.91
C VAL A 161 -6.62 9.21 7.77
N PHE A 162 -6.25 7.96 7.56
CA PHE A 162 -6.77 6.81 8.31
C PHE A 162 -5.63 6.11 9.05
N ALA A 163 -5.93 5.63 10.25
CA ALA A 163 -5.01 4.84 11.06
C ALA A 163 -5.54 3.43 11.25
N LYS A 164 -4.64 2.46 11.42
CA LYS A 164 -5.01 1.09 11.78
C LYS A 164 -5.68 1.07 13.15
N ASN A 165 -6.69 0.23 13.32
CA ASN A 165 -7.27 -0.04 14.63
C ASN A 165 -6.27 -0.77 15.52
N SER A 166 -6.32 -0.49 16.82
CA SER A 166 -5.60 -1.23 17.84
C SER A 166 -6.50 -2.29 18.44
N TYR A 167 -5.90 -3.45 18.74
CA TYR A 167 -6.57 -4.58 19.37
C TYR A 167 -5.69 -5.16 20.47
N THR A 168 -6.34 -5.82 21.42
CA THR A 168 -5.69 -6.45 22.57
C THR A 168 -5.57 -7.96 22.36
N LEU A 169 -4.41 -8.51 22.74
CA LEU A 169 -4.24 -9.94 22.98
C LEU A 169 -4.09 -10.15 24.49
N SER A 170 -5.00 -10.93 25.07
CA SER A 170 -4.92 -11.39 26.45
C SER A 170 -4.61 -12.88 26.49
N VAL A 171 -3.41 -13.25 26.91
CA VAL A 171 -2.98 -14.64 27.04
C VAL A 171 -3.00 -15.06 28.51
N SER A 172 -3.60 -16.22 28.77
CA SER A 172 -3.65 -16.85 30.09
C SER A 172 -3.33 -18.34 30.01
N ALA A 173 -3.06 -18.97 31.15
CA ALA A 173 -2.83 -20.40 31.27
C ALA A 173 -3.86 -21.05 32.20
N GLY A 174 -4.26 -22.27 31.88
CA GLY A 174 -4.89 -23.17 32.84
C GLY A 174 -3.91 -23.60 33.94
N ALA A 175 -4.37 -24.44 34.86
CA ALA A 175 -3.48 -25.06 35.82
C ALA A 175 -2.37 -25.86 35.08
N ASN A 176 -1.21 -25.98 35.73
CA ASN A 176 -0.10 -26.84 35.30
C ASN A 176 0.75 -26.34 34.13
N GLY A 177 0.75 -25.03 33.90
CA GLY A 177 1.70 -24.38 33.01
C GLY A 177 1.63 -22.86 33.11
N SER A 178 2.43 -22.19 32.31
CA SER A 178 2.41 -20.73 32.13
C SER A 178 2.20 -20.37 30.66
N ALA A 179 1.80 -19.13 30.41
CA ALA A 179 1.62 -18.61 29.06
C ALA A 179 2.10 -17.16 28.98
N ALA A 180 2.56 -16.74 27.80
CA ALA A 180 3.07 -15.41 27.51
C ALA A 180 2.64 -14.93 26.12
N GLY A 181 2.74 -13.62 25.88
CA GLY A 181 2.39 -12.99 24.60
C GLY A 181 1.29 -11.93 24.68
N SER A 182 0.77 -11.61 25.86
CA SER A 182 -0.23 -10.55 26.02
C SER A 182 0.32 -9.18 25.62
N GLY A 183 -0.53 -8.34 25.03
CA GLY A 183 -0.14 -7.00 24.59
C GLY A 183 -1.19 -6.31 23.72
N VAL A 184 -0.80 -5.20 23.13
CA VAL A 184 -1.60 -4.46 22.14
C VAL A 184 -0.88 -4.51 20.80
N GLY A 185 -1.61 -4.75 19.72
CA GLY A 185 -1.11 -4.73 18.35
C GLY A 185 -2.05 -3.95 17.44
N LEU A 186 -1.55 -3.52 16.28
CA LEU A 186 -2.38 -2.92 15.24
C LEU A 186 -3.04 -4.01 14.40
N TYR A 187 -4.08 -3.62 13.64
CA TYR A 187 -4.75 -4.52 12.72
C TYR A 187 -3.77 -5.23 11.77
N LYS A 188 -3.89 -6.56 11.73
CA LYS A 188 -3.04 -7.52 11.00
C LYS A 188 -1.58 -7.60 11.45
N ASP A 189 -1.22 -7.03 12.60
CA ASP A 189 0.08 -7.33 13.19
C ASP A 189 0.15 -8.83 13.52
N TYR A 190 1.28 -9.45 13.21
CA TYR A 190 1.51 -10.86 13.48
C TYR A 190 2.04 -11.00 14.90
N ILE A 191 1.24 -11.60 15.77
CA ILE A 191 1.55 -11.74 17.20
C ILE A 191 1.80 -13.21 17.56
N LYS A 192 2.47 -13.42 18.69
CA LYS A 192 2.93 -14.73 19.14
C LYS A 192 2.50 -15.00 20.56
N ALA A 193 1.75 -16.08 20.76
CA ALA A 193 1.46 -16.64 22.06
C ALA A 193 2.32 -17.89 22.31
N THR A 194 2.90 -18.00 23.50
CA THR A 194 3.70 -19.16 23.93
C THR A 194 3.14 -19.75 25.21
N ALA A 195 3.24 -21.06 25.33
CA ALA A 195 2.88 -21.81 26.52
C ALA A 195 4.06 -22.66 26.98
N THR A 196 4.24 -22.77 28.29
CA THR A 196 5.26 -23.62 28.90
C THR A 196 4.57 -24.52 29.91
N ALA A 197 4.60 -25.84 29.67
CA ALA A 197 4.04 -26.79 30.62
C ALA A 197 4.96 -26.94 31.84
N TYR A 198 4.39 -27.18 33.02
CA TYR A 198 5.17 -27.59 34.18
C TYR A 198 5.57 -29.05 34.09
N GLU A 199 6.49 -29.47 34.95
CA GLU A 199 6.98 -30.86 34.98
C GLU A 199 5.85 -31.87 35.17
N GLY A 200 5.86 -32.93 34.37
CA GLY A 200 4.80 -33.96 34.36
C GLY A 200 3.54 -33.57 33.58
N TYR A 201 3.56 -32.43 32.87
CA TYR A 201 2.46 -31.98 32.02
C TYR A 201 2.94 -31.63 30.61
N TYR A 202 2.00 -31.53 29.69
CA TYR A 202 2.23 -31.03 28.34
C TYR A 202 1.13 -30.09 27.87
N PHE A 203 1.51 -29.15 27.01
CA PHE A 203 0.57 -28.25 26.34
C PHE A 203 -0.31 -29.05 25.37
N VAL A 204 -1.62 -28.85 25.42
CA VAL A 204 -2.59 -29.52 24.53
C VAL A 204 -2.97 -28.59 23.39
N LYS A 205 -3.49 -27.40 23.74
CA LYS A 205 -4.08 -26.45 22.78
C LYS A 205 -4.30 -25.08 23.41
N TRP A 206 -4.52 -24.10 22.55
CA TRP A 206 -5.11 -22.81 22.87
C TRP A 206 -6.64 -22.89 22.72
N THR A 207 -7.33 -22.22 23.62
CA THR A 207 -8.78 -22.01 23.58
C THR A 207 -9.11 -20.53 23.61
N ASP A 208 -10.26 -20.14 23.05
CA ASP A 208 -10.79 -18.78 23.17
C ASP A 208 -11.49 -18.55 24.53
N ALA A 209 -12.08 -17.37 24.71
CA ALA A 209 -12.83 -17.01 25.92
C ALA A 209 -14.02 -17.95 26.23
N LYS A 210 -14.59 -18.61 25.20
CA LYS A 210 -15.71 -19.56 25.35
C LYS A 210 -15.23 -20.97 25.68
N GLY A 211 -13.92 -21.22 25.59
CA GLY A 211 -13.31 -22.54 25.75
C GLY A 211 -13.22 -23.32 24.45
N ASP A 212 -13.58 -22.72 23.31
CA ASP A 212 -13.50 -23.36 22.00
C ASP A 212 -12.04 -23.48 21.55
N SER A 213 -11.68 -24.61 20.94
CA SER A 213 -10.32 -24.85 20.46
C SER A 213 -9.98 -23.95 19.29
N VAL A 214 -8.89 -23.18 19.38
CA VAL A 214 -8.45 -22.28 18.30
C VAL A 214 -7.15 -22.71 17.64
N SER A 215 -6.24 -23.37 18.36
CA SER A 215 -4.97 -23.83 17.79
C SER A 215 -4.30 -24.89 18.67
N ALA A 216 -3.67 -25.89 18.06
CA ALA A 216 -2.80 -26.86 18.77
C ALA A 216 -1.31 -26.46 18.70
N ASN A 217 -0.98 -25.37 18.01
CA ASN A 217 0.39 -24.93 17.81
C ASN A 217 0.94 -24.19 19.03
N ASN A 218 2.20 -24.45 19.38
CA ASN A 218 2.94 -23.71 20.39
C ASN A 218 4.40 -23.57 19.93
N PRO A 219 4.87 -22.36 19.58
CA PRO A 219 4.14 -21.09 19.63
C PRO A 219 2.93 -21.04 18.68
N TYR A 220 1.93 -20.23 19.04
CA TYR A 220 0.84 -19.88 18.14
C TYR A 220 1.04 -18.47 17.59
N GLU A 221 1.22 -18.38 16.28
CA GLU A 221 1.42 -17.13 15.55
C GLU A 221 0.24 -16.89 14.61
N PHE A 222 -0.36 -15.68 14.66
CA PHE A 222 -1.56 -15.33 13.90
C PHE A 222 -1.69 -13.81 13.73
N PRO A 223 -2.43 -13.33 12.71
CA PRO A 223 -2.71 -11.91 12.55
C PRO A 223 -3.80 -11.44 13.53
N LEU A 224 -3.56 -10.34 14.23
CA LEU A 224 -4.51 -9.74 15.15
C LEU A 224 -5.55 -8.90 14.40
N ILE A 225 -6.80 -9.38 14.36
CA ILE A 225 -7.89 -8.71 13.63
C ILE A 225 -9.01 -8.17 14.53
N ARG A 226 -8.99 -8.56 15.81
CA ARG A 226 -9.95 -8.17 16.86
C ARG A 226 -9.33 -8.42 18.22
N ASP A 227 -9.95 -7.90 19.27
CA ASP A 227 -9.64 -8.30 20.64
C ASP A 227 -9.73 -9.82 20.78
N THR A 228 -8.64 -10.43 21.25
CA THR A 228 -8.47 -11.87 21.29
C THR A 228 -8.04 -12.30 22.68
N GLU A 229 -8.77 -13.26 23.25
CA GLU A 229 -8.39 -13.92 24.48
C GLU A 229 -7.97 -15.35 24.17
N LEU A 230 -6.80 -15.75 24.67
CA LEU A 230 -6.26 -17.09 24.54
C LEU A 230 -6.01 -17.69 25.91
N ARG A 231 -6.40 -18.94 26.08
CA ARG A 231 -6.07 -19.74 27.26
C ARG A 231 -5.34 -21.02 26.86
N ALA A 232 -4.13 -21.20 27.39
CA ALA A 232 -3.37 -22.44 27.22
C ALA A 232 -3.98 -23.55 28.08
N VAL A 233 -4.20 -24.72 27.47
CA VAL A 233 -4.73 -25.91 28.13
C VAL A 233 -3.61 -26.95 28.24
N PHE A 234 -3.44 -27.52 29.43
CA PHE A 234 -2.43 -28.53 29.74
C PHE A 234 -3.08 -29.84 30.19
N LYS A 235 -2.37 -30.96 30.01
CA LYS A 235 -2.79 -32.28 30.48
C LYS A 235 -1.62 -33.00 31.14
N GLU A 236 -1.91 -33.80 32.16
CA GLU A 236 -0.94 -34.63 32.87
C GLU A 236 -0.35 -35.69 31.92
N GLY A 237 0.95 -35.93 32.06
CA GLY A 237 1.75 -36.84 31.26
C GLY A 237 2.89 -36.14 30.54
N TYR A 238 3.73 -36.94 29.90
CA TYR A 238 4.71 -36.46 28.92
C TYR A 238 4.13 -36.71 27.52
N ARG A 239 4.24 -35.76 26.59
CA ARG A 239 4.01 -36.09 25.18
C ARG A 239 4.99 -37.19 24.82
N SER A 240 4.51 -38.27 24.19
CA SER A 240 5.42 -39.24 23.57
C SER A 240 6.35 -38.47 22.63
N ARG A 241 7.66 -38.70 22.71
CA ARG A 241 8.57 -38.10 21.74
C ARG A 241 8.63 -38.96 20.49
N VAL A 242 8.77 -38.30 19.35
CA VAL A 242 8.87 -38.89 18.03
C VAL A 242 10.23 -38.50 17.47
N THR A 243 11.02 -39.49 17.09
CA THR A 243 12.27 -39.25 16.37
C THR A 243 11.97 -38.97 14.91
N VAL A 244 12.47 -37.85 14.41
CA VAL A 244 12.52 -37.55 12.97
C VAL A 244 13.97 -37.63 12.51
N THR A 245 14.24 -38.45 11.51
CA THR A 245 15.56 -38.53 10.88
C THR A 245 15.54 -37.82 9.54
N ALA A 246 16.44 -36.86 9.35
CA ALA A 246 16.68 -36.20 8.08
C ALA A 246 18.00 -36.71 7.48
N SER A 247 17.94 -37.15 6.23
CA SER A 247 19.08 -37.69 5.47
C SER A 247 19.15 -37.03 4.09
N ALA A 248 20.29 -37.10 3.43
CA ALA A 248 20.48 -36.54 2.09
C ALA A 248 21.08 -37.59 1.14
N THR A 249 20.64 -37.59 -0.12
CA THR A 249 21.38 -38.27 -1.19
C THR A 249 22.65 -37.50 -1.54
N LYS A 250 23.56 -38.09 -2.32
CA LYS A 250 24.81 -37.44 -2.74
C LYS A 250 24.56 -36.08 -3.40
N GLY A 251 25.31 -35.05 -2.99
CA GLY A 251 25.29 -33.72 -3.60
C GLY A 251 24.51 -32.66 -2.82
N GLY A 252 24.33 -32.85 -1.52
CA GLY A 252 23.76 -31.85 -0.63
C GLY A 252 23.67 -32.34 0.81
N ASN A 253 23.09 -31.50 1.66
CA ASN A 253 22.91 -31.71 3.09
C ASN A 253 21.44 -31.53 3.48
N ALA A 254 21.03 -32.25 4.53
CA ALA A 254 19.69 -32.22 5.11
C ALA A 254 19.79 -31.86 6.60
N TYR A 255 18.88 -31.02 7.08
CA TYR A 255 18.81 -30.52 8.45
C TYR A 255 17.39 -30.65 9.01
N GLY A 256 17.25 -30.54 10.33
CA GLY A 256 15.95 -30.60 11.00
C GLY A 256 15.52 -31.99 11.47
N GLY A 257 16.44 -32.95 11.51
CA GLY A 257 16.23 -34.20 12.26
C GLY A 257 16.39 -33.96 13.76
N GLY A 258 15.74 -34.78 14.59
CA GLY A 258 15.78 -34.67 16.04
C GLY A 258 14.62 -35.37 16.75
N GLU A 259 14.56 -35.15 18.06
CA GLU A 259 13.43 -35.57 18.90
C GLU A 259 12.40 -34.44 18.95
N TYR A 260 11.16 -34.75 18.59
CA TYR A 260 10.06 -33.82 18.59
C TYR A 260 8.94 -34.33 19.49
N ASP A 261 8.18 -33.41 20.07
CA ASP A 261 6.95 -33.78 20.76
C ASP A 261 5.94 -34.37 19.75
N ASN A 262 5.23 -35.44 20.10
CA ASN A 262 4.13 -35.96 19.28
C ASN A 262 3.08 -34.85 19.03
N GLY A 263 2.65 -34.71 17.77
CA GLY A 263 1.81 -33.60 17.30
C GLY A 263 2.54 -32.26 17.14
N GLY A 264 3.85 -32.20 17.39
CA GLY A 264 4.68 -31.02 17.15
C GLY A 264 4.86 -30.72 15.66
N MET A 265 5.18 -29.46 15.36
CA MET A 265 5.61 -29.07 14.02
C MET A 265 7.09 -29.39 13.82
N VAL A 266 7.41 -29.98 12.67
CA VAL A 266 8.77 -30.29 12.24
C VAL A 266 9.10 -29.41 11.06
N ARG A 267 10.32 -28.90 11.04
CA ARG A 267 10.89 -28.14 9.92
C ARG A 267 12.14 -28.85 9.43
N LEU A 268 12.13 -29.23 8.16
CA LEU A 268 13.29 -29.77 7.46
C LEU A 268 13.83 -28.75 6.45
N ASP A 269 15.15 -28.63 6.39
CA ASP A 269 15.86 -27.75 5.47
C ASP A 269 16.88 -28.55 4.65
N ALA A 270 16.94 -28.29 3.35
CA ALA A 270 17.88 -28.92 2.43
C ALA A 270 18.79 -27.88 1.77
N SER A 271 20.08 -28.18 1.67
CA SER A 271 21.07 -27.34 0.98
C SER A 271 21.82 -28.18 -0.06
N ALA A 272 21.74 -27.81 -1.34
CA ALA A 272 22.48 -28.48 -2.39
C ALA A 272 23.96 -28.07 -2.39
N ASP A 273 24.85 -29.02 -2.68
CA ASP A 273 26.27 -28.75 -2.92
C ASP A 273 26.46 -28.21 -4.35
N LEU A 274 27.60 -27.56 -4.59
CA LEU A 274 27.94 -27.02 -5.90
C LEU A 274 27.86 -28.10 -6.99
N GLY A 275 27.13 -27.83 -8.07
CA GLY A 275 26.94 -28.77 -9.19
C GLY A 275 25.76 -29.73 -9.02
N TYR A 276 24.93 -29.57 -7.98
CA TYR A 276 23.70 -30.33 -7.77
C TYR A 276 22.50 -29.40 -7.55
N TYR A 277 21.30 -29.92 -7.79
CA TYR A 277 20.04 -29.28 -7.45
C TYR A 277 19.16 -30.20 -6.61
N PHE A 278 18.34 -29.58 -5.76
CA PHE A 278 17.37 -30.28 -4.92
C PHE A 278 16.20 -30.80 -5.76
N THR A 279 15.86 -32.08 -5.60
CA THR A 279 14.79 -32.74 -6.37
C THR A 279 13.51 -32.97 -5.58
N GLY A 280 13.56 -32.79 -4.26
CA GLY A 280 12.43 -32.91 -3.35
C GLY A 280 12.74 -33.71 -2.08
N TRP A 281 11.85 -33.59 -1.10
CA TRP A 281 11.85 -34.44 0.09
C TRP A 281 11.02 -35.70 -0.18
N THR A 282 11.54 -36.86 0.23
CA THR A 282 10.80 -38.12 0.20
C THR A 282 10.60 -38.68 1.60
N HIS A 283 9.48 -39.36 1.81
CA HIS A 283 9.16 -40.15 3.00
C HIS A 283 8.70 -41.53 2.52
N ASP A 284 9.32 -42.60 3.02
CA ASP A 284 9.08 -43.99 2.57
C ASP A 284 9.11 -44.16 1.04
N GLY A 285 10.02 -43.42 0.37
CA GLY A 285 10.19 -43.44 -1.08
C GLY A 285 9.18 -42.59 -1.87
N VAL A 286 8.20 -41.98 -1.23
CA VAL A 286 7.20 -41.11 -1.86
C VAL A 286 7.59 -39.63 -1.69
N ARG A 287 7.54 -38.83 -2.75
CA ARG A 287 7.87 -37.40 -2.69
C ARG A 287 6.77 -36.62 -1.96
N VAL A 288 7.13 -35.94 -0.88
CA VAL A 288 6.22 -35.18 0.00
C VAL A 288 6.35 -33.66 -0.16
N SER A 289 7.47 -33.17 -0.69
CA SER A 289 7.67 -31.75 -0.99
C SER A 289 8.67 -31.53 -2.12
N THR A 290 8.50 -30.43 -2.85
CA THR A 290 9.46 -29.90 -3.83
C THR A 290 10.20 -28.66 -3.33
N GLU A 291 9.78 -28.11 -2.19
CA GLU A 291 10.42 -26.96 -1.55
C GLU A 291 11.59 -27.41 -0.68
N THR A 292 12.69 -26.64 -0.69
CA THR A 292 13.86 -26.92 0.15
C THR A 292 13.55 -26.81 1.64
N MET A 293 12.54 -26.02 1.98
CA MET A 293 11.95 -25.89 3.30
C MET A 293 10.64 -26.67 3.36
N TYR A 294 10.59 -27.71 4.19
CA TYR A 294 9.38 -28.51 4.38
C TYR A 294 8.94 -28.47 5.84
N VAL A 295 7.72 -27.98 6.07
CA VAL A 295 7.10 -27.84 7.39
C VAL A 295 5.84 -28.67 7.44
N PHE A 296 5.71 -29.52 8.46
CA PHE A 296 4.57 -30.41 8.63
C PHE A 296 4.29 -30.69 10.12
N SER A 297 3.11 -31.21 10.41
CA SER A 297 2.74 -31.69 11.75
C SER A 297 2.90 -33.21 11.83
N LEU A 298 3.42 -33.70 12.96
CA LEU A 298 3.51 -35.13 13.22
C LEU A 298 2.12 -35.71 13.51
N THR A 299 1.83 -36.87 12.92
CA THR A 299 0.64 -37.67 13.27
C THR A 299 1.04 -38.71 14.35
N GLU A 300 0.06 -39.31 15.03
CA GLU A 300 0.35 -40.17 16.18
C GLU A 300 1.15 -41.43 15.81
N GLY A 301 2.29 -41.61 16.49
CA GLY A 301 3.05 -42.87 16.55
C GLY A 301 4.07 -43.09 15.43
N GLY A 302 5.30 -43.46 15.81
CA GLY A 302 6.33 -43.94 14.88
C GLY A 302 7.66 -43.18 14.95
N SER A 303 8.60 -43.60 14.10
CA SER A 303 9.82 -42.86 13.74
C SER A 303 9.68 -42.48 12.27
N TYR A 304 9.92 -41.21 11.94
CA TYR A 304 9.73 -40.71 10.58
C TYR A 304 11.09 -40.45 9.93
N SER A 305 11.33 -41.09 8.78
CA SER A 305 12.55 -40.86 8.00
C SER A 305 12.24 -40.07 6.74
N TYR A 306 12.95 -38.97 6.56
CA TYR A 306 12.89 -38.14 5.37
C TYR A 306 14.25 -38.09 4.68
N THR A 307 14.23 -38.13 3.34
CA THR A 307 15.43 -38.02 2.52
C THR A 307 15.32 -36.84 1.57
N ALA A 308 16.29 -35.92 1.63
CA ALA A 308 16.48 -34.87 0.65
C ALA A 308 17.15 -35.46 -0.60
N GLY A 309 16.44 -35.39 -1.72
CA GLY A 309 16.95 -35.81 -3.02
C GLY A 309 17.77 -34.70 -3.69
N PHE A 310 18.90 -35.08 -4.26
CA PHE A 310 19.78 -34.21 -5.04
C PHE A 310 20.19 -34.89 -6.33
N ALA A 311 20.16 -34.15 -7.43
CA ALA A 311 20.61 -34.60 -8.74
C ALA A 311 21.70 -33.68 -9.26
N ARG A 312 22.71 -34.27 -9.91
CA ARG A 312 23.80 -33.52 -10.52
C ARG A 312 23.27 -32.81 -11.76
N TYR A 313 23.67 -31.57 -11.98
CA TYR A 313 23.49 -30.95 -13.30
C TYR A 313 24.27 -31.76 -14.34
N ILE A 314 23.61 -32.27 -15.37
CA ILE A 314 24.28 -33.03 -16.44
C ILE A 314 25.11 -32.03 -17.25
N THR A 315 26.44 -32.08 -17.08
CA THR A 315 27.37 -31.43 -18.00
C THR A 315 27.74 -32.44 -19.09
N GLU A 316 27.14 -32.34 -20.27
CA GLU A 316 27.71 -32.99 -21.45
C GLU A 316 29.05 -32.31 -21.77
N THR A 317 30.15 -33.05 -21.64
CA THR A 317 31.27 -32.92 -22.58
C THR A 317 31.62 -34.29 -23.11
N GLY A 318 30.89 -34.70 -24.16
CA GLY A 318 31.51 -35.49 -25.21
C GLY A 318 32.51 -34.59 -25.93
N ASN A 319 33.79 -34.92 -25.78
CA ASN A 319 34.97 -34.35 -26.42
C ASN A 319 35.42 -32.95 -25.97
N GLY A 320 36.39 -32.97 -25.05
CA GLY A 320 37.58 -32.11 -25.10
C GLY A 320 37.42 -30.69 -24.57
N LEU A 321 37.60 -30.53 -23.25
CA LEU A 321 38.32 -29.46 -22.54
C LEU A 321 38.34 -29.84 -21.05
N PRO A 322 39.44 -29.63 -20.30
CA PRO A 322 39.51 -30.00 -18.89
C PRO A 322 38.52 -29.16 -18.07
N ALA A 323 37.89 -29.80 -17.07
CA ALA A 323 36.77 -29.29 -16.27
C ALA A 323 37.06 -28.04 -15.39
N ALA A 324 38.18 -27.35 -15.60
CA ALA A 324 38.60 -26.19 -14.81
C ALA A 324 38.17 -24.83 -15.41
N ASP A 325 37.79 -24.75 -16.69
CA ASP A 325 37.49 -23.47 -17.38
C ASP A 325 36.00 -23.26 -17.76
N LEU A 326 35.07 -24.03 -17.18
CA LEU A 326 33.62 -23.96 -17.49
C LEU A 326 32.76 -23.64 -16.27
N GLU A 327 33.22 -22.78 -15.36
CA GLU A 327 32.37 -22.29 -14.28
C GLU A 327 31.33 -21.30 -14.82
N VAL A 328 30.06 -21.59 -14.57
CA VAL A 328 28.96 -20.64 -14.81
C VAL A 328 28.96 -19.64 -13.66
N ARG A 329 29.10 -18.35 -13.98
CA ARG A 329 29.16 -17.27 -12.98
C ARG A 329 28.24 -16.13 -13.37
N ALA A 330 27.69 -15.47 -12.36
CA ALA A 330 26.98 -14.21 -12.51
C ALA A 330 27.34 -13.28 -11.36
N TYR A 331 27.70 -12.05 -11.68
CA TYR A 331 27.97 -11.01 -10.68
C TYR A 331 27.54 -9.64 -11.22
N TYR A 332 27.31 -8.72 -10.31
CA TYR A 332 26.92 -7.35 -10.64
C TYR A 332 28.08 -6.42 -10.31
N ALA A 333 28.54 -5.67 -11.30
CA ALA A 333 29.64 -4.72 -11.17
C ALA A 333 29.47 -3.59 -12.19
N ASP A 334 29.83 -2.36 -11.80
CA ASP A 334 29.83 -1.17 -12.66
C ASP A 334 28.47 -0.89 -13.35
N GLY A 335 27.37 -1.17 -12.64
CA GLY A 335 26.00 -0.97 -13.15
C GLY A 335 25.55 -2.00 -14.19
N ALA A 336 26.32 -3.07 -14.39
CA ALA A 336 26.03 -4.14 -15.33
C ALA A 336 26.03 -5.52 -14.67
N LEU A 337 25.20 -6.40 -15.21
CA LEU A 337 25.17 -7.82 -14.90
C LEU A 337 26.13 -8.55 -15.83
N HIS A 338 27.17 -9.13 -15.26
CA HIS A 338 28.19 -9.90 -15.97
C HIS A 338 27.81 -11.38 -15.95
N LEU A 339 27.67 -11.97 -17.13
CA LEU A 339 27.31 -13.38 -17.29
C LEU A 339 28.46 -14.16 -17.92
N VAL A 340 28.89 -15.24 -17.28
CA VAL A 340 29.95 -16.11 -17.78
C VAL A 340 29.35 -17.47 -18.09
N ASN A 341 29.57 -17.97 -19.31
CA ASN A 341 29.11 -19.29 -19.79
C ASN A 341 27.57 -19.49 -19.80
N LEU A 342 26.78 -18.41 -19.96
CA LEU A 342 25.31 -18.46 -20.00
C LEU A 342 24.67 -18.17 -21.37
N ALA A 343 25.48 -17.95 -22.40
CA ALA A 343 25.00 -17.60 -23.73
C ALA A 343 23.97 -18.60 -24.28
N GLY A 344 22.89 -18.06 -24.83
CA GLY A 344 21.73 -18.79 -25.36
C GLY A 344 20.65 -19.15 -24.34
N SER A 345 20.86 -18.89 -23.04
CA SER A 345 19.89 -19.17 -21.99
C SER A 345 18.90 -18.01 -21.80
N VAL A 346 17.66 -18.29 -21.42
CA VAL A 346 16.72 -17.33 -20.85
C VAL A 346 17.08 -17.15 -19.38
N VAL A 347 17.50 -15.95 -19.02
CA VAL A 347 17.87 -15.55 -17.66
C VAL A 347 16.68 -14.88 -16.99
N LEU A 348 16.38 -15.31 -15.78
CA LEU A 348 15.38 -14.76 -14.86
C LEU A 348 16.13 -14.25 -13.64
N VAL A 349 15.91 -12.99 -13.27
CA VAL A 349 16.44 -12.42 -12.03
C VAL A 349 15.27 -12.16 -11.12
N SER A 350 15.34 -12.70 -9.90
CA SER A 350 14.31 -12.55 -8.87
C SER A 350 14.92 -12.06 -7.58
N THR A 351 14.14 -11.31 -6.79
CA THR A 351 14.46 -11.04 -5.38
C THR A 351 14.51 -12.36 -4.59
N ILE A 352 15.17 -12.38 -3.43
CA ILE A 352 15.15 -13.55 -2.54
C ILE A 352 13.73 -13.96 -2.09
N GLY A 353 12.77 -13.04 -2.12
CA GLY A 353 11.34 -13.29 -1.87
C GLY A 353 10.57 -13.82 -3.07
N GLY A 354 11.24 -14.16 -4.18
CA GLY A 354 10.63 -14.79 -5.35
C GLY A 354 10.02 -13.84 -6.39
N ARG A 355 9.96 -12.53 -6.14
CA ARG A 355 9.49 -11.55 -7.14
C ARG A 355 10.49 -11.43 -8.28
N GLN A 356 10.07 -11.78 -9.50
CA GLN A 356 10.85 -11.57 -10.73
C GLN A 356 10.99 -10.07 -11.04
N VAL A 357 12.22 -9.66 -11.34
CA VAL A 357 12.60 -8.26 -11.63
C VAL A 357 13.20 -8.08 -13.00
N LEU A 358 13.85 -9.10 -13.58
CA LEU A 358 14.30 -9.09 -14.97
C LEU A 358 14.11 -10.45 -15.63
N GLN A 359 13.88 -10.41 -16.94
CA GLN A 359 13.92 -11.57 -17.81
C GLN A 359 14.51 -11.18 -19.17
N PHE A 360 15.52 -11.92 -19.62
CA PHE A 360 16.14 -11.67 -20.93
C PHE A 360 16.80 -12.93 -21.48
N LYS A 361 17.16 -12.91 -22.76
CA LYS A 361 17.97 -13.98 -23.36
C LYS A 361 19.44 -13.57 -23.32
N ALA A 362 20.25 -14.36 -22.64
CA ALA A 362 21.69 -14.18 -22.56
C ALA A 362 22.35 -14.48 -23.92
N GLY A 363 23.27 -13.61 -24.31
CA GLY A 363 24.22 -13.71 -25.41
C GLY A 363 25.62 -13.61 -24.83
N ASP A 364 26.61 -13.38 -25.68
CA ASP A 364 27.99 -13.23 -25.24
C ASP A 364 28.21 -11.77 -24.77
N GLY A 365 28.40 -11.57 -23.44
CA GLY A 365 28.82 -10.27 -22.89
C GLY A 365 28.01 -9.74 -21.69
N GLU A 366 28.20 -8.44 -21.43
CA GLU A 366 27.64 -7.69 -20.29
C GLU A 366 26.21 -7.21 -20.56
N TYR A 367 25.39 -7.17 -19.50
CA TYR A 367 24.01 -6.73 -19.57
C TYR A 367 23.77 -5.50 -18.71
N PRO A 368 23.52 -4.31 -19.30
CA PRO A 368 23.14 -3.14 -18.51
C PRO A 368 21.79 -3.40 -17.86
N ALA A 369 21.74 -3.35 -16.52
CA ALA A 369 20.53 -3.60 -15.76
C ALA A 369 20.57 -2.77 -14.48
N ALA A 370 19.68 -1.78 -14.35
CA ALA A 370 19.59 -0.99 -13.12
C ALA A 370 18.86 -1.80 -12.03
N LEU A 371 19.61 -2.59 -11.26
CA LEU A 371 19.08 -3.32 -10.11
C LEU A 371 19.29 -2.51 -8.82
N PRO A 372 18.26 -2.35 -7.97
CA PRO A 372 18.43 -1.78 -6.64
C PRO A 372 19.40 -2.61 -5.78
N ILE A 373 20.03 -1.97 -4.79
CA ILE A 373 20.86 -2.66 -3.78
C ILE A 373 20.05 -3.78 -3.13
N GLY A 374 20.61 -4.98 -3.09
CA GLY A 374 19.89 -6.14 -2.60
C GLY A 374 20.50 -7.47 -2.99
N VAL A 375 19.83 -8.54 -2.56
CA VAL A 375 20.23 -9.92 -2.83
C VAL A 375 19.28 -10.53 -3.84
N TYR A 376 19.82 -11.06 -4.92
CA TYR A 376 19.06 -11.59 -6.04
C TYR A 376 19.46 -13.03 -6.34
N ILE A 377 18.50 -13.75 -6.93
CA ILE A 377 18.68 -15.09 -7.47
C ILE A 377 18.53 -14.99 -8.98
N LEU A 378 19.54 -15.44 -9.70
CA LEU A 378 19.54 -15.60 -11.14
C LEU A 378 19.27 -17.05 -11.48
N SER A 379 18.17 -17.34 -12.18
CA SER A 379 17.90 -18.64 -12.80
C SER A 379 18.11 -18.54 -14.30
N ALA A 380 19.00 -19.36 -14.85
CA ALA A 380 19.25 -19.44 -16.28
C ALA A 380 18.68 -20.73 -16.85
N ILE A 381 17.87 -20.63 -17.89
CA ILE A 381 17.10 -21.72 -18.47
C ILE A 381 17.42 -21.84 -19.95
N ARG A 382 17.79 -23.02 -20.44
CA ARG A 382 18.08 -23.23 -21.86
C ARG A 382 17.08 -24.18 -22.49
N GLN A 383 16.51 -23.75 -23.61
CA GLN A 383 15.61 -24.54 -24.44
C GLN A 383 16.44 -25.44 -25.36
N LEU A 384 16.34 -26.76 -25.18
CA LEU A 384 16.98 -27.77 -26.01
C LEU A 384 15.91 -28.65 -26.63
N LYS A 385 15.63 -28.43 -27.92
CA LYS A 385 14.55 -29.10 -28.67
C LYS A 385 13.19 -28.91 -27.99
N SER A 386 12.72 -29.94 -27.26
CA SER A 386 11.43 -30.03 -26.57
C SER A 386 11.56 -30.09 -25.04
N VAL A 387 12.77 -29.87 -24.51
CA VAL A 387 13.04 -29.91 -23.06
C VAL A 387 13.63 -28.58 -22.61
N THR A 388 13.09 -28.07 -21.51
CA THR A 388 13.56 -26.87 -20.82
C THR A 388 14.45 -27.32 -19.67
N ILE A 389 15.72 -26.88 -19.64
CA ILE A 389 16.70 -27.28 -18.61
C ILE A 389 17.16 -26.03 -17.87
N GLU A 390 17.12 -26.05 -16.53
CA GLU A 390 17.78 -25.03 -15.72
C GLU A 390 19.29 -25.30 -15.71
N VAL A 391 20.05 -24.33 -16.19
CA VAL A 391 21.50 -24.39 -16.42
C VAL A 391 22.28 -23.82 -15.24
N ALA A 392 21.68 -22.87 -14.50
CA ALA A 392 22.27 -22.34 -13.28
C ALA A 392 21.23 -21.63 -12.41
N ALA A 393 21.40 -21.73 -11.09
CA ALA A 393 20.76 -20.89 -10.08
C ALA A 393 21.86 -20.21 -9.25
N ILE A 394 22.08 -18.91 -9.45
CA ILE A 394 23.20 -18.17 -8.86
C ILE A 394 22.68 -17.05 -7.98
N LYS A 395 23.10 -17.06 -6.72
CA LYS A 395 22.87 -15.94 -5.79
C LYS A 395 23.96 -14.89 -5.99
N PHE A 396 23.56 -13.64 -6.20
CA PHE A 396 24.49 -12.51 -6.29
C PHE A 396 23.97 -11.31 -5.51
N VAL A 397 24.89 -10.39 -5.16
CA VAL A 397 24.59 -9.21 -4.34
C VAL A 397 24.89 -7.97 -5.15
N VAL A 398 23.92 -7.06 -5.20
CA VAL A 398 24.10 -5.69 -5.70
C VAL A 398 24.44 -4.82 -4.51
N LYS A 399 25.59 -4.14 -4.57
CA LYS A 399 26.10 -3.22 -3.56
C LYS A 399 26.26 -1.82 -4.19
N GLU A 400 26.42 -0.80 -3.36
CA GLU A 400 26.79 0.56 -3.82
C GLU A 400 28.09 0.58 -4.62
#